data_AF-A0A265NAH0-F1
#
_entry.id   AF-A0A265NAH0-F1
#
_cell.length_a   1.000
_cell.length_b   1.000
_cell.length_c   1.000
_cell.angle_alpha   90.00
_cell.angle_beta   90.00
_cell.angle_gamma   90.00
#
_symmetry.space_group_name_H-M   'P 1'
#
loop_
_entity.id
_entity.type
_entity.pdbx_description
1 polymer ?
#
loop_
_entity_poly.entity_id
_entity_poly.type
_entity_poly.pdbx_seq_one_letter_code
_entity_poly.pdbx_strand_id
1 'polypeptide(L)'
;MAKSIVKELQPRDVEILKGLYDFRALSTEQIMVYYHISKWYTYKKLSALRNSGYIITTPIKGYNPNQCRQGNYHRITETGIACLRKQGYSIERRAYDLRVRIRHLPFLFMTNEILMTLRQSNWEVQDSRDAKKQHNLNRGVNIQGIVKNSSDKEFVLYSFLENTSIKNVEKIASEIAMHKFRDYLFICRGGGSFQSIINRFKDSDEVVKSQSFKVFPRGLGKDYLTAFEGSEKKFNSYLEKVLKPKLFFKTSFKSRKVFKGLNQVVSHNGEEKYLVNLLDSDLVKIYNIKRYRKEDFGMDGRKVLVVTEPNLKAIHQNLLESVHHVDFIEVTQGEIKAAHNNLKMEE
;
A
#
# COMPACT_ATOMS: atom_id res chain seq x y z
N MET A 1 -10.07 -17.95 -40.01
CA MET A 1 -9.43 -18.54 -38.80
C MET A 1 -10.51 -18.89 -37.78
N ALA A 2 -10.57 -20.15 -37.33
CA ALA A 2 -11.51 -20.57 -36.29
C ALA A 2 -11.29 -19.78 -34.99
N LYS A 3 -12.37 -19.31 -34.36
CA LYS A 3 -12.27 -18.63 -33.06
C LYS A 3 -11.86 -19.65 -32.00
N SER A 4 -10.76 -19.39 -31.30
CA SER A 4 -10.37 -20.19 -30.12
C SER A 4 -11.47 -20.07 -29.05
N ILE A 5 -12.03 -21.20 -28.62
CA ILE A 5 -13.03 -21.29 -27.55
C ILE A 5 -12.53 -22.22 -26.45
N VAL A 6 -12.95 -21.99 -25.21
CA VAL A 6 -12.72 -22.91 -24.09
C VAL A 6 -13.58 -24.15 -24.30
N LYS A 7 -12.92 -25.29 -24.56
CA LYS A 7 -13.59 -26.61 -24.63
C LYS A 7 -13.84 -27.18 -23.24
N GLU A 8 -12.83 -27.06 -22.37
CA GLU A 8 -12.85 -27.49 -20.98
C GLU A 8 -12.15 -26.42 -20.13
N LEU A 9 -12.77 -26.08 -18.98
CA LEU A 9 -12.23 -25.08 -18.08
C LEU A 9 -11.02 -25.61 -17.34
N GLN A 10 -9.87 -24.97 -17.54
CA GLN A 10 -8.66 -25.29 -16.80
C GLN A 10 -8.67 -24.56 -15.45
N PRO A 11 -7.92 -25.03 -14.44
CA PRO A 11 -7.83 -24.36 -13.13
C PRO A 11 -7.49 -22.86 -13.26
N ARG A 12 -6.54 -22.53 -14.14
CA ARG A 12 -6.15 -21.13 -14.42
C ARG A 12 -7.30 -20.28 -14.97
N ASP A 13 -8.22 -20.87 -15.74
CA ASP A 13 -9.39 -20.15 -16.27
C ASP A 13 -10.31 -19.74 -15.11
N VAL A 14 -10.55 -20.67 -14.18
CA VAL A 14 -11.36 -20.45 -12.98
C VAL A 14 -10.72 -19.40 -12.08
N GLU A 15 -9.41 -19.46 -11.87
CA GLU A 15 -8.67 -18.45 -11.11
C GLU A 15 -8.81 -17.06 -11.73
N ILE A 16 -8.62 -16.92 -13.06
CA ILE A 16 -8.77 -15.63 -13.75
C ILE A 16 -10.20 -15.10 -13.57
N LEU A 17 -11.23 -15.94 -13.71
CA LEU A 17 -12.62 -15.56 -13.47
C LEU A 17 -12.82 -15.09 -12.02
N LYS A 18 -12.27 -15.83 -11.04
CA LYS A 18 -12.36 -15.45 -9.62
C LYS A 18 -11.68 -14.10 -9.35
N GLY A 19 -10.49 -13.87 -9.91
CA GLY A 19 -9.84 -12.56 -9.77
C GLY A 19 -10.61 -11.43 -10.44
N LEU A 20 -11.25 -11.66 -11.59
CA LEU A 20 -12.12 -10.66 -12.22
C LEU A 20 -13.39 -10.38 -11.39
N TYR A 21 -13.89 -11.37 -10.66
CA TYR A 21 -14.99 -11.19 -9.72
C TYR A 21 -14.57 -10.35 -8.51
N ASP A 22 -13.42 -10.71 -7.90
CA ASP A 22 -12.91 -10.05 -6.69
C ASP A 22 -12.48 -8.60 -6.98
N PHE A 23 -11.67 -8.41 -8.01
CA PHE A 23 -11.09 -7.11 -8.36
C PHE A 23 -11.96 -6.29 -9.34
N ARG A 24 -13.12 -6.82 -9.74
CA ARG A 24 -14.13 -6.25 -10.65
C ARG A 24 -13.70 -6.07 -12.11
N ALA A 25 -12.49 -5.58 -12.31
CA ALA A 25 -11.86 -5.37 -13.59
C ALA A 25 -10.34 -5.46 -13.45
N LEU A 26 -9.69 -6.13 -14.38
CA LEU A 26 -8.23 -6.21 -14.46
C LEU A 26 -7.76 -5.84 -15.87
N SER A 27 -6.65 -5.12 -15.96
CA SER A 27 -5.96 -4.92 -17.25
C SER A 27 -5.30 -6.23 -17.70
N THR A 28 -5.00 -6.34 -19.01
CA THR A 28 -4.22 -7.48 -19.52
C THR A 28 -2.88 -7.63 -18.78
N GLU A 29 -2.22 -6.52 -18.46
CA GLU A 29 -0.95 -6.49 -17.72
C GLU A 29 -1.11 -6.96 -16.28
N GLN A 30 -2.16 -6.54 -15.59
CA GLN A 30 -2.44 -6.99 -14.23
C GLN A 30 -2.67 -8.50 -14.16
N ILE A 31 -3.41 -9.06 -15.12
CA ILE A 31 -3.63 -10.52 -15.23
C ILE A 31 -2.30 -11.22 -15.48
N MET A 32 -1.47 -10.69 -16.39
CA MET A 32 -0.15 -11.25 -16.71
C MET A 32 0.75 -11.33 -15.47
N VAL A 33 0.86 -10.21 -14.74
CA VAL A 33 1.72 -10.09 -13.55
C VAL A 33 1.19 -10.92 -12.38
N TYR A 34 -0.11 -10.85 -12.09
CA TYR A 34 -0.68 -11.50 -10.91
C TYR A 34 -0.71 -13.04 -11.01
N TYR A 35 -0.92 -13.58 -12.22
CA TYR A 35 -0.96 -15.02 -12.45
C TYR A 35 0.37 -15.58 -12.99
N HIS A 36 1.43 -14.77 -13.08
CA HIS A 36 2.75 -15.17 -13.55
C HIS A 36 2.73 -15.90 -14.91
N ILE A 37 1.92 -15.42 -15.85
CA ILE A 37 1.76 -16.03 -17.17
C ILE A 37 2.38 -15.16 -18.26
N SER A 38 2.92 -15.77 -19.31
CA SER A 38 3.54 -15.03 -20.41
C SER A 38 2.54 -14.15 -21.15
N LYS A 39 3.02 -13.06 -21.75
CA LYS A 39 2.19 -12.14 -22.55
C LYS A 39 1.37 -12.90 -23.61
N TRP A 40 2.01 -13.75 -24.40
CA TRP A 40 1.34 -14.53 -25.45
C TRP A 40 0.26 -15.45 -24.88
N TYR A 41 0.57 -16.19 -23.81
CA TYR A 41 -0.39 -17.09 -23.18
C TYR A 41 -1.58 -16.33 -22.59
N THR A 42 -1.33 -15.18 -21.99
CA THR A 42 -2.37 -14.26 -21.48
C THR A 42 -3.34 -13.86 -22.59
N TYR A 43 -2.85 -13.38 -23.73
CA TYR A 43 -3.72 -13.02 -24.87
C TYR A 43 -4.51 -14.23 -25.40
N LYS A 44 -3.88 -15.40 -25.52
CA LYS A 44 -4.54 -16.63 -25.96
C LYS A 44 -5.69 -17.00 -25.02
N LYS A 45 -5.45 -17.00 -23.71
CA LYS A 45 -6.42 -17.31 -22.66
C LYS A 45 -7.59 -16.33 -22.63
N LEU A 46 -7.28 -15.02 -22.63
CA LEU A 46 -8.32 -13.99 -22.62
C LEU A 46 -9.17 -14.00 -23.91
N SER A 47 -8.57 -14.35 -25.05
CA SER A 47 -9.32 -14.53 -26.30
C SER A 47 -10.29 -15.70 -26.19
N ALA A 48 -9.85 -16.85 -25.67
CA ALA A 48 -10.70 -18.02 -25.47
C ALA A 48 -11.85 -17.75 -24.48
N LEU A 49 -11.55 -17.18 -23.31
CA LEU A 49 -12.55 -16.80 -22.30
C LEU A 49 -13.60 -15.83 -22.85
N ARG A 50 -13.16 -14.84 -23.65
CA ARG A 50 -14.06 -13.89 -24.31
C ARG A 50 -14.94 -14.56 -25.34
N ASN A 51 -14.36 -15.40 -26.20
CA ASN A 51 -15.11 -16.08 -27.27
C ASN A 51 -16.12 -17.09 -26.70
N SER A 52 -15.83 -17.68 -25.54
CA SER A 52 -16.77 -18.50 -24.76
C SER A 52 -17.78 -17.70 -23.94
N GLY A 53 -17.73 -16.36 -23.98
CA GLY A 53 -18.70 -15.50 -23.29
C GLY A 53 -18.51 -15.37 -21.78
N TYR A 54 -17.42 -15.88 -21.20
CA TYR A 54 -17.15 -15.79 -19.75
C TYR A 54 -16.67 -14.41 -19.31
N ILE A 55 -16.06 -13.65 -20.22
CA ILE A 55 -15.57 -12.29 -19.96
C ILE A 55 -15.94 -11.32 -21.08
N ILE A 56 -16.02 -10.04 -20.74
CA ILE A 56 -16.07 -8.93 -21.69
C ILE A 56 -14.72 -8.21 -21.68
N THR A 57 -14.22 -7.87 -22.87
CA THR A 57 -13.01 -7.07 -23.06
C THR A 57 -13.39 -5.69 -23.57
N THR A 58 -12.81 -4.64 -23.00
CA THR A 58 -13.06 -3.25 -23.41
C THR A 58 -11.73 -2.50 -23.47
N PRO A 59 -11.51 -1.60 -24.45
CA PRO A 59 -10.31 -0.78 -24.48
C PRO A 59 -10.26 0.17 -23.27
N ILE A 60 -9.06 0.36 -22.73
CA ILE A 60 -8.81 1.40 -21.71
C ILE A 60 -8.70 2.74 -22.44
N LYS A 61 -9.50 3.72 -21.98
CA LYS A 61 -9.52 5.09 -22.49
C LYS A 61 -9.45 6.07 -21.31
N GLY A 62 -8.86 7.25 -21.53
CA GLY A 62 -8.91 8.37 -20.59
C GLY A 62 -7.88 8.36 -19.45
N TYR A 63 -6.84 7.50 -19.50
CA TYR A 63 -5.70 7.61 -18.58
C TYR A 63 -4.76 8.74 -19.01
N ASN A 64 -4.32 8.68 -20.26
CA ASN A 64 -3.62 9.72 -20.99
C ASN A 64 -4.59 10.38 -22.01
N PRO A 65 -4.87 11.69 -21.94
CA PRO A 65 -5.75 12.36 -22.90
C PRO A 65 -5.23 12.28 -24.35
N ASN A 66 -3.92 12.12 -24.53
CA ASN A 66 -3.28 12.08 -25.85
C ASN A 66 -3.29 10.68 -26.49
N GLN A 67 -3.85 9.66 -25.84
CA GLN A 67 -3.89 8.29 -26.36
C GLN A 67 -5.30 7.71 -26.34
N CYS A 68 -5.83 7.44 -27.53
CA CYS A 68 -7.18 6.88 -27.72
C CYS A 68 -7.33 5.43 -27.20
N ARG A 69 -6.23 4.67 -27.12
CA ARG A 69 -6.22 3.30 -26.60
C ARG A 69 -4.96 3.01 -25.79
N GLN A 70 -5.15 2.59 -24.54
CA GLN A 70 -4.06 2.41 -23.57
C GLN A 70 -4.04 0.98 -23.02
N GLY A 71 -4.30 0.02 -23.91
CA GLY A 71 -4.50 -1.38 -23.57
C GLY A 71 -5.97 -1.77 -23.46
N ASN A 72 -6.23 -2.93 -22.87
CA ASN A 72 -7.57 -3.45 -22.64
C ASN A 72 -7.74 -3.85 -21.18
N TYR A 73 -8.98 -3.80 -20.72
CA TYR A 73 -9.39 -4.38 -19.46
C TYR A 73 -10.51 -5.39 -19.66
N HIS A 74 -10.62 -6.27 -18.68
CA HIS A 74 -11.50 -7.42 -18.72
C HIS A 74 -12.44 -7.37 -17.52
N ARG A 75 -13.66 -7.87 -17.71
CA ARG A 75 -14.68 -8.02 -16.65
C ARG A 75 -15.39 -9.35 -16.82
N ILE A 76 -15.79 -9.96 -15.71
CA ILE A 76 -16.58 -11.19 -15.73
C ILE A 76 -18.02 -10.92 -16.21
N THR A 77 -18.61 -11.85 -16.95
CA THR A 77 -20.02 -11.82 -17.36
C THR A 77 -20.90 -12.61 -16.40
N GLU A 78 -22.22 -12.57 -16.59
CA GLU A 78 -23.14 -13.47 -15.87
C GLU A 78 -22.82 -14.95 -16.15
N THR A 79 -22.44 -15.29 -17.39
CA THR A 79 -21.99 -16.65 -17.74
C THR A 79 -20.73 -17.05 -16.96
N GLY A 80 -19.77 -16.14 -16.83
CA GLY A 80 -18.58 -16.36 -16.00
C GLY A 80 -18.91 -16.52 -14.51
N ILE A 81 -19.85 -15.73 -13.98
CA ILE A 81 -20.32 -15.85 -12.60
C ILE A 81 -21.05 -17.18 -12.37
N ALA A 82 -21.93 -17.59 -13.29
CA ALA A 82 -22.61 -18.87 -13.21
C ALA A 82 -21.61 -20.04 -13.22
N CYS A 83 -20.53 -19.92 -14.00
CA CYS A 83 -19.41 -20.86 -13.97
C CYS A 83 -18.76 -20.92 -12.57
N LEU A 84 -18.43 -19.79 -11.94
CA LEU A 84 -17.86 -19.79 -10.58
C LEU A 84 -18.79 -20.46 -9.56
N ARG A 85 -20.11 -20.25 -9.64
CA ARG A 85 -21.07 -20.94 -8.76
C ARG A 85 -21.03 -22.45 -8.95
N LYS A 86 -20.94 -22.95 -10.19
CA LYS A 86 -20.81 -24.38 -10.49
C LYS A 86 -19.52 -24.98 -9.95
N GLN A 87 -18.47 -24.17 -9.81
CA GLN A 87 -17.19 -24.57 -9.20
C GLN A 87 -17.20 -24.46 -7.67
N GLY A 88 -18.36 -24.18 -7.03
CA GLY A 88 -18.50 -24.17 -5.57
C GLY A 88 -18.15 -22.85 -4.89
N TYR A 89 -17.87 -21.77 -5.65
CA TYR A 89 -17.60 -20.46 -5.03
C TYR A 89 -18.90 -19.80 -4.55
N SER A 90 -18.86 -19.22 -3.36
CA SER A 90 -19.94 -18.36 -2.85
C SER A 90 -19.95 -17.02 -3.59
N ILE A 91 -20.99 -16.78 -4.41
CA ILE A 91 -21.13 -15.58 -5.22
C ILE A 91 -22.40 -14.81 -4.83
N GLU A 92 -22.21 -13.71 -4.11
CA GLU A 92 -23.28 -12.81 -3.68
C GLU A 92 -23.69 -11.77 -4.75
N ARG A 93 -22.80 -11.45 -5.70
CA ARG A 93 -22.95 -10.28 -6.59
C ARG A 93 -23.23 -10.69 -8.04
N ARG A 94 -24.00 -9.87 -8.76
CA ARG A 94 -24.20 -10.02 -10.22
C ARG A 94 -23.15 -9.24 -11.00
N ALA A 95 -22.94 -9.57 -12.28
CA ALA A 95 -21.95 -8.91 -13.13
C ALA A 95 -22.26 -7.42 -13.30
N TYR A 96 -23.54 -7.05 -13.29
CA TYR A 96 -23.95 -5.65 -13.29
C TYR A 96 -23.41 -4.87 -12.07
N ASP A 97 -23.45 -5.48 -10.89
CA ASP A 97 -23.00 -4.87 -9.62
C ASP A 97 -21.47 -4.68 -9.59
N LEU A 98 -20.74 -5.46 -10.40
CA LEU A 98 -19.29 -5.34 -10.55
C LEU A 98 -18.88 -4.20 -11.48
N ARG A 99 -19.80 -3.64 -12.27
CA ARG A 99 -19.48 -2.61 -13.28
C ARG A 99 -18.80 -1.40 -12.66
N VAL A 100 -17.80 -0.88 -13.36
CA VAL A 100 -17.01 0.28 -12.96
C VAL A 100 -17.22 1.37 -14.01
N ARG A 101 -17.44 2.62 -13.55
CA ARG A 101 -17.50 3.77 -14.46
C ARG A 101 -16.12 4.01 -15.05
N ILE A 102 -16.02 4.33 -16.34
CA ILE A 102 -14.74 4.47 -17.06
C ILE A 102 -13.79 5.43 -16.35
N ARG A 103 -14.29 6.58 -15.89
CA ARG A 103 -13.52 7.59 -15.14
C ARG A 103 -12.92 7.09 -13.82
N HIS A 104 -13.44 6.00 -13.24
CA HIS A 104 -12.92 5.41 -11.99
C HIS A 104 -11.98 4.22 -12.25
N LEU A 105 -11.85 3.73 -13.49
CA LEU A 105 -10.94 2.63 -13.81
C LEU A 105 -9.49 2.91 -13.43
N PRO A 106 -8.94 4.13 -13.64
CA PRO A 106 -7.56 4.42 -13.22
C PRO A 106 -7.31 4.22 -11.73
N PHE A 107 -8.21 4.70 -10.88
CA PHE A 107 -8.15 4.52 -9.43
C PHE A 107 -8.29 3.04 -9.06
N LEU A 108 -9.22 2.33 -9.70
CA LEU A 108 -9.43 0.91 -9.45
C LEU A 108 -8.19 0.09 -9.80
N PHE A 109 -7.57 0.30 -10.97
CA PHE A 109 -6.38 -0.46 -11.34
C PHE A 109 -5.21 -0.19 -10.42
N MET A 110 -4.99 1.07 -10.04
CA MET A 110 -3.95 1.40 -9.06
C MET A 110 -4.20 0.71 -7.71
N THR A 111 -5.44 0.74 -7.22
CA THR A 111 -5.83 0.07 -5.97
C THR A 111 -5.62 -1.44 -6.10
N ASN A 112 -6.12 -2.06 -7.17
CA ASN A 112 -5.99 -3.50 -7.41
C ASN A 112 -4.54 -3.93 -7.42
N GLU A 113 -3.63 -3.14 -7.99
CA GLU A 113 -2.21 -3.48 -8.00
C GLU A 113 -1.60 -3.55 -6.59
N ILE A 114 -1.98 -2.60 -5.71
CA ILE A 114 -1.57 -2.61 -4.31
C ILE A 114 -2.15 -3.86 -3.62
N LEU A 115 -3.47 -4.06 -3.73
CA LEU A 115 -4.19 -5.17 -3.10
C LEU A 115 -3.66 -6.54 -3.55
N MET A 116 -3.43 -6.72 -4.85
CA MET A 116 -2.86 -7.94 -5.42
C MET A 116 -1.44 -8.21 -4.90
N THR A 117 -0.60 -7.16 -4.84
CA THR A 117 0.77 -7.33 -4.33
C THR A 117 0.78 -7.74 -2.86
N LEU A 118 -0.02 -7.07 -2.04
CA LEU A 118 -0.11 -7.38 -0.61
C LEU A 118 -0.65 -8.80 -0.39
N ARG A 119 -1.67 -9.20 -1.15
CA ARG A 119 -2.22 -10.57 -1.09
C ARG A 119 -1.18 -11.63 -1.47
N GLN A 120 -0.33 -11.36 -2.47
CA GLN A 120 0.79 -12.25 -2.82
C GLN A 120 1.90 -12.29 -1.75
N SER A 121 1.89 -11.37 -0.79
CA SER A 121 2.82 -11.32 0.34
C SER A 121 2.13 -11.68 1.66
N ASN A 122 1.10 -12.54 1.59
CA ASN A 122 0.36 -13.08 2.73
C ASN A 122 -0.37 -12.04 3.59
N TRP A 123 -0.70 -10.89 3.03
CA TRP A 123 -1.64 -9.97 3.68
C TRP A 123 -3.08 -10.43 3.46
N GLU A 124 -3.91 -10.27 4.48
CA GLU A 124 -5.35 -10.35 4.33
C GLU A 124 -5.84 -9.04 3.68
N VAL A 125 -6.67 -9.17 2.65
CA VAL A 125 -7.08 -8.03 1.83
C VAL A 125 -8.57 -8.08 1.56
N GLN A 126 -9.25 -7.03 2.01
CA GLN A 126 -10.65 -6.75 1.75
C GLN A 126 -10.80 -5.58 0.78
N ASP A 127 -11.67 -5.74 -0.22
CA ASP A 127 -11.96 -4.64 -1.13
C ASP A 127 -12.86 -3.58 -0.47
N SER A 128 -13.02 -2.43 -1.11
CA SER A 128 -13.89 -1.34 -0.62
C SER A 128 -15.31 -1.76 -0.26
N ARG A 129 -15.90 -2.77 -0.91
CA ARG A 129 -17.29 -3.16 -0.72
C ARG A 129 -17.41 -4.07 0.49
N ASP A 130 -16.48 -5.02 0.62
CA ASP A 130 -16.41 -5.91 1.77
C ASP A 130 -16.12 -5.10 3.03
N ALA A 131 -15.14 -4.18 2.99
CA ALA A 131 -14.85 -3.25 4.08
C ALA A 131 -16.07 -2.39 4.45
N LYS A 132 -16.78 -1.82 3.47
CA LYS A 132 -17.99 -1.01 3.76
C LYS A 132 -19.12 -1.84 4.35
N LYS A 133 -19.30 -3.09 3.90
CA LYS A 133 -20.31 -4.01 4.45
C LYS A 133 -19.95 -4.37 5.89
N GLN A 134 -18.70 -4.75 6.14
CA GLN A 134 -18.22 -5.13 7.47
C GLN A 134 -18.33 -3.99 8.50
N HIS A 135 -18.03 -2.76 8.10
CA HIS A 135 -18.03 -1.60 8.99
C HIS A 135 -19.31 -0.74 8.90
N ASN A 136 -20.38 -1.24 8.26
CA ASN A 136 -21.64 -0.51 8.06
C ASN A 136 -21.46 0.91 7.49
N LEU A 137 -20.55 1.06 6.53
CA LEU A 137 -20.22 2.35 5.93
C LEU A 137 -21.10 2.63 4.72
N ASN A 138 -21.40 3.92 4.53
CA ASN A 138 -22.13 4.38 3.36
C ASN A 138 -21.38 4.07 2.05
N ARG A 139 -22.13 3.75 1.00
CA ARG A 139 -21.58 3.46 -0.34
C ARG A 139 -20.69 4.59 -0.87
N GLY A 140 -21.00 5.84 -0.51
CA GLY A 140 -20.31 7.06 -0.93
C GLY A 140 -18.98 7.37 -0.22
N VAL A 141 -18.61 6.61 0.81
CA VAL A 141 -17.32 6.72 1.51
C VAL A 141 -16.18 6.35 0.56
N ASN A 142 -15.03 7.03 0.64
CA ASN A 142 -13.94 6.87 -0.30
C ASN A 142 -12.95 5.74 0.04
N ILE A 143 -13.15 5.00 1.14
CA ILE A 143 -12.30 3.84 1.49
C ILE A 143 -12.23 2.88 0.32
N GLN A 144 -11.01 2.47 -0.01
CA GLN A 144 -10.72 1.63 -1.17
C GLN A 144 -10.49 0.16 -0.80
N GLY A 145 -10.18 -0.10 0.45
CA GLY A 145 -10.06 -1.44 1.02
C GLY A 145 -9.53 -1.38 2.44
N ILE A 146 -9.46 -2.55 3.05
CA ILE A 146 -8.80 -2.77 4.33
C ILE A 146 -7.76 -3.86 4.09
N VAL A 147 -6.55 -3.62 4.61
CA VAL A 147 -5.43 -4.56 4.49
C VAL A 147 -4.89 -4.86 5.86
N LYS A 148 -4.61 -6.13 6.12
CA LYS A 148 -4.17 -6.59 7.43
C LYS A 148 -2.90 -7.42 7.29
N ASN A 149 -1.88 -7.04 8.05
CA ASN A 149 -0.56 -7.65 7.99
C ASN A 149 -0.46 -8.90 8.88
N SER A 150 0.70 -9.56 8.85
CA SER A 150 0.99 -10.76 9.66
C SER A 150 1.01 -10.51 11.17
N SER A 151 1.11 -9.27 11.63
CA SER A 151 1.01 -8.88 13.04
C SER A 151 -0.42 -8.56 13.48
N ASP A 152 -1.43 -9.00 12.71
CA ASP A 152 -2.85 -8.73 12.95
C ASP A 152 -3.24 -7.24 12.85
N LYS A 153 -2.33 -6.39 12.37
CA LYS A 153 -2.56 -4.94 12.28
C LYS A 153 -3.32 -4.58 11.02
N GLU A 154 -4.49 -3.99 11.21
CA GLU A 154 -5.44 -3.63 10.16
C GLU A 154 -5.29 -2.16 9.75
N PHE A 155 -5.15 -1.88 8.46
CA PHE A 155 -5.03 -0.53 7.90
C PHE A 155 -6.16 -0.23 6.92
N VAL A 156 -6.75 0.97 7.06
CA VAL A 156 -7.65 1.50 6.05
C VAL A 156 -6.85 2.10 4.89
N LEU A 157 -7.10 1.60 3.68
CA LEU A 157 -6.37 2.00 2.48
C LEU A 157 -7.08 3.14 1.75
N TYR A 158 -6.31 4.21 1.52
CA TYR A 158 -6.61 5.25 0.55
C TYR A 158 -5.47 5.35 -0.48
N SER A 159 -5.81 5.44 -1.76
CA SER A 159 -4.83 5.60 -2.83
C SER A 159 -5.19 6.77 -3.74
N PHE A 160 -4.17 7.52 -4.13
CA PHE A 160 -4.29 8.79 -4.81
C PHE A 160 -3.56 8.77 -6.14
N LEU A 161 -4.24 9.21 -7.20
CA LEU A 161 -3.58 9.49 -8.47
C LEU A 161 -2.78 10.79 -8.36
N GLU A 162 -2.01 11.05 -9.41
CA GLU A 162 -1.28 12.29 -9.58
C GLU A 162 -2.22 13.50 -9.53
N ASN A 163 -1.79 14.58 -8.88
CA ASN A 163 -2.53 15.84 -8.76
C ASN A 163 -3.95 15.67 -8.19
N THR A 164 -4.07 14.94 -7.08
CA THR A 164 -5.34 14.87 -6.34
C THR A 164 -5.80 16.27 -5.93
N SER A 165 -7.07 16.59 -6.21
CA SER A 165 -7.63 17.88 -5.84
C SER A 165 -7.74 18.03 -4.32
N ILE A 166 -7.51 19.26 -3.82
CA ILE A 166 -7.66 19.60 -2.40
C ILE A 166 -9.06 19.22 -1.90
N LYS A 167 -10.10 19.44 -2.71
CA LYS A 167 -11.49 19.04 -2.38
C LYS A 167 -11.63 17.55 -2.05
N ASN A 168 -10.93 16.68 -2.78
CA ASN A 168 -10.95 15.24 -2.50
C ASN A 168 -10.20 14.90 -1.21
N VAL A 169 -9.09 15.59 -0.93
CA VAL A 169 -8.34 15.43 0.33
C VAL A 169 -9.21 15.85 1.52
N GLU A 170 -9.88 17.01 1.45
CA GLU A 170 -10.79 17.48 2.53
C GLU A 170 -11.98 16.55 2.75
N LYS A 171 -12.53 15.99 1.68
CA LYS A 171 -13.58 14.97 1.80
C LYS A 171 -13.08 13.75 2.58
N ILE A 172 -11.86 13.30 2.30
CA ILE A 172 -11.27 12.15 3.01
C ILE A 172 -10.95 12.49 4.46
N ALA A 173 -10.41 13.68 4.73
CA ALA A 173 -10.20 14.14 6.10
C ALA A 173 -11.51 14.13 6.91
N SER A 174 -12.60 14.62 6.31
CA SER A 174 -13.93 14.59 6.91
C SER A 174 -14.41 13.16 7.20
N GLU A 175 -14.19 12.22 6.28
CA GLU A 175 -14.52 10.79 6.47
C GLU A 175 -13.70 10.14 7.59
N ILE A 176 -12.40 10.48 7.70
CA ILE A 176 -11.50 9.99 8.75
C ILE A 176 -11.98 10.45 10.12
N ALA A 177 -12.34 11.73 10.25
CA ALA A 177 -12.88 12.29 11.48
C ALA A 177 -14.19 11.61 11.93
N MET A 178 -15.02 11.16 10.97
CA MET A 178 -16.29 10.47 11.25
C MET A 178 -16.10 9.02 11.69
N HIS A 179 -15.28 8.25 10.98
CA HIS A 179 -15.22 6.78 11.16
C HIS A 179 -14.16 6.32 12.18
N LYS A 180 -13.19 7.17 12.54
CA LYS A 180 -12.23 6.95 13.64
C LYS A 180 -11.57 5.56 13.66
N PHE A 181 -11.11 5.10 12.51
CA PHE A 181 -10.21 3.96 12.45
C PHE A 181 -8.89 4.31 13.16
N ARG A 182 -8.13 3.29 13.58
CA ARG A 182 -6.90 3.49 14.33
C ARG A 182 -5.68 3.65 13.44
N ASP A 183 -5.65 2.97 12.31
CA ASP A 183 -4.49 2.90 11.44
C ASP A 183 -4.87 3.18 9.99
N TYR A 184 -4.17 4.13 9.40
CA TYR A 184 -4.43 4.61 8.05
C TYR A 184 -3.20 4.43 7.16
N LEU A 185 -3.46 4.00 5.92
CA LEU A 185 -2.45 3.79 4.89
C LEU A 185 -2.80 4.57 3.63
N PHE A 186 -1.96 5.54 3.29
CA PHE A 186 -2.10 6.39 2.11
C PHE A 186 -1.04 6.01 1.08
N ILE A 187 -1.45 5.64 -0.12
CA ILE A 187 -0.55 5.34 -1.24
C ILE A 187 -0.72 6.39 -2.35
N CYS A 188 0.29 7.21 -2.55
CA CYS A 188 0.24 8.37 -3.44
C CYS A 188 1.04 8.13 -4.73
N ARG A 189 0.39 8.30 -5.88
CA ARG A 189 1.06 8.36 -7.18
C ARG A 189 1.47 9.80 -7.45
N GLY A 190 2.78 10.04 -7.54
CA GLY A 190 3.37 11.36 -7.82
C GLY A 190 3.62 12.20 -6.56
N GLY A 191 4.60 13.10 -6.64
CA GLY A 191 5.02 13.95 -5.52
C GLY A 191 3.95 14.95 -5.06
N GLY A 192 3.15 15.48 -5.99
CA GLY A 192 2.11 16.47 -5.66
C GLY A 192 1.00 15.93 -4.76
N SER A 193 0.53 14.70 -5.01
CA SER A 193 -0.49 14.06 -4.16
C SER A 193 0.10 13.69 -2.80
N PHE A 194 1.32 13.17 -2.76
CA PHE A 194 2.05 12.90 -1.52
C PHE A 194 2.17 14.16 -0.64
N GLN A 195 2.68 15.26 -1.19
CA GLN A 195 2.84 16.51 -0.46
C GLN A 195 1.49 17.08 0.02
N SER A 196 0.44 16.95 -0.80
CA SER A 196 -0.91 17.43 -0.43
C SER A 196 -1.46 16.69 0.80
N ILE A 197 -1.27 15.37 0.88
CA ILE A 197 -1.67 14.58 2.05
C ILE A 197 -0.84 14.96 3.28
N ILE A 198 0.49 15.02 3.14
CA ILE A 198 1.39 15.40 4.25
C ILE A 198 1.01 16.79 4.79
N ASN A 199 0.88 17.79 3.91
CA ASN A 199 0.56 19.16 4.31
C ASN A 199 -0.78 19.27 5.03
N ARG A 200 -1.78 18.47 4.61
CA ARG A 200 -3.10 18.50 5.22
C ARG A 200 -3.13 17.86 6.60
N PHE A 201 -2.40 16.77 6.80
CA PHE A 201 -2.52 15.96 8.01
C PHE A 201 -1.41 16.17 9.03
N LYS A 202 -0.28 16.80 8.67
CA LYS A 202 0.92 16.92 9.54
C LYS A 202 0.66 17.47 10.94
N ASP A 203 -0.31 18.37 11.10
CA ASP A 203 -0.67 19.01 12.36
C ASP A 203 -2.16 18.78 12.71
N SER A 204 -2.74 17.71 12.17
CA SER A 204 -4.18 17.45 12.29
C SER A 204 -4.54 16.64 13.53
N ASP A 205 -5.75 16.86 14.03
CA ASP A 205 -6.36 16.13 15.14
C ASP A 205 -6.47 14.63 14.85
N GLU A 206 -6.69 14.27 13.59
CA GLU A 206 -6.77 12.90 13.12
C GLU A 206 -5.47 12.14 13.38
N VAL A 207 -4.31 12.78 13.16
CA VAL A 207 -3.00 12.18 13.46
C VAL A 207 -2.84 11.95 14.96
N VAL A 208 -3.25 12.90 15.80
CA VAL A 208 -3.14 12.78 17.27
C VAL A 208 -4.00 11.62 17.80
N LYS A 209 -5.16 11.38 17.20
CA LYS A 209 -6.12 10.33 17.61
C LYS A 209 -5.81 8.95 17.01
N SER A 210 -4.95 8.89 15.99
CA SER A 210 -4.57 7.66 15.31
C SER A 210 -3.43 6.93 16.03
N GLN A 211 -3.34 5.61 15.83
CA GLN A 211 -2.19 4.81 16.22
C GLN A 211 -1.09 4.83 15.14
N SER A 212 -1.48 4.90 13.87
CA SER A 212 -0.56 5.01 12.74
C SER A 212 -1.19 5.75 11.59
N PHE A 213 -0.43 6.62 10.94
CA PHE A 213 -0.90 7.43 9.82
C PHE A 213 0.18 7.46 8.74
N LYS A 214 0.28 6.36 7.99
CA LYS A 214 1.38 6.12 7.04
C LYS A 214 1.07 6.70 5.67
N VAL A 215 2.04 7.41 5.10
CA VAL A 215 1.91 8.00 3.77
C VAL A 215 3.10 7.56 2.93
N PHE A 216 2.84 6.89 1.81
CA PHE A 216 3.88 6.38 0.94
C PHE A 216 3.77 6.97 -0.47
N PRO A 217 4.91 7.31 -1.10
CA PRO A 217 5.01 7.26 -2.55
C PRO A 217 4.74 5.83 -3.03
N ARG A 218 3.99 5.67 -4.12
CA ARG A 218 3.51 4.36 -4.59
C ARG A 218 4.58 3.30 -4.75
N GLY A 219 5.72 3.64 -5.35
CA GLY A 219 6.83 2.69 -5.57
C GLY A 219 7.36 2.17 -4.24
N LEU A 220 7.75 3.08 -3.37
CA LEU A 220 8.29 2.78 -2.05
C LEU A 220 7.31 1.98 -1.17
N GLY A 221 6.05 2.39 -1.12
CA GLY A 221 5.05 1.73 -0.29
C GLY A 221 4.83 0.28 -0.67
N LYS A 222 4.80 -0.02 -1.96
CA LYS A 222 4.68 -1.41 -2.44
C LYS A 222 5.82 -2.27 -1.92
N ASP A 223 7.07 -1.84 -2.16
CA ASP A 223 8.25 -2.65 -1.83
C ASP A 223 8.46 -2.75 -0.31
N TYR A 224 8.22 -1.66 0.43
CA TYR A 224 8.38 -1.60 1.88
C TYR A 224 7.34 -2.48 2.62
N LEU A 225 6.05 -2.37 2.25
CA LEU A 225 4.98 -3.11 2.91
C LEU A 225 5.14 -4.63 2.74
N THR A 226 5.69 -5.08 1.61
CA THR A 226 5.95 -6.50 1.38
C THR A 226 7.21 -7.00 2.06
N ALA A 227 8.19 -6.13 2.31
CA ALA A 227 9.49 -6.53 2.86
C ALA A 227 9.51 -6.54 4.40
N PHE A 228 8.94 -5.51 5.02
CA PHE A 228 9.25 -5.19 6.42
C PHE A 228 8.04 -5.01 7.32
N GLU A 229 6.91 -4.60 6.75
CA GLU A 229 5.74 -4.28 7.56
C GLU A 229 5.18 -5.53 8.24
N GLY A 230 4.92 -5.43 9.56
CA GLY A 230 4.55 -6.58 10.40
C GLY A 230 5.75 -7.39 10.92
N SER A 231 6.99 -6.96 10.68
CA SER A 231 8.16 -7.58 11.32
C SER A 231 9.29 -6.58 11.57
N GLU A 232 9.28 -5.98 12.76
CA GLU A 232 10.36 -5.11 13.23
C GLU A 232 11.72 -5.85 13.22
N LYS A 233 11.72 -7.15 13.56
CA LYS A 233 12.91 -7.99 13.52
C LYS A 233 13.51 -8.10 12.11
N LYS A 234 12.69 -8.31 11.07
CA LYS A 234 13.17 -8.35 9.67
C LYS A 234 13.78 -7.01 9.27
N PHE A 235 13.12 -5.90 9.63
CA PHE A 235 13.63 -4.55 9.37
C PHE A 235 14.97 -4.27 10.08
N ASN A 236 15.08 -4.59 11.36
CA ASN A 236 16.30 -4.38 12.15
C ASN A 236 17.46 -5.19 11.61
N SER A 237 17.22 -6.48 11.30
CA SER A 237 18.24 -7.37 10.73
C SER A 237 18.75 -6.86 9.39
N TYR A 238 17.86 -6.32 8.56
CA TYR A 238 18.21 -5.67 7.30
C TYR A 238 19.10 -4.43 7.54
N LEU A 239 18.71 -3.53 8.44
CA LEU A 239 19.48 -2.33 8.73
C LEU A 239 20.87 -2.66 9.28
N GLU A 240 21.01 -3.63 10.19
CA GLU A 240 22.33 -4.07 10.65
C GLU A 240 23.19 -4.57 9.50
N LYS A 241 22.61 -5.34 8.57
CA LYS A 241 23.36 -5.88 7.43
C LYS A 241 23.85 -4.77 6.49
N VAL A 242 23.00 -3.81 6.17
CA VAL A 242 23.32 -2.73 5.22
C VAL A 242 24.20 -1.66 5.84
N LEU A 243 24.05 -1.38 7.13
CA LEU A 243 24.72 -0.27 7.79
C LEU A 243 25.90 -0.70 8.67
N LYS A 244 26.32 -1.96 8.63
CA LYS A 244 27.55 -2.42 9.28
C LYS A 244 28.79 -1.75 8.66
N PRO A 245 29.81 -1.40 9.47
CA PRO A 245 29.92 -1.55 10.93
C PRO A 245 29.39 -0.35 11.72
N LYS A 246 28.61 0.55 11.12
CA LYS A 246 28.25 1.85 11.71
C LYS A 246 27.07 1.77 12.68
N LEU A 247 26.22 0.75 12.59
CA LEU A 247 24.98 0.63 13.36
C LEU A 247 24.86 -0.73 14.06
N PHE A 248 24.52 -0.71 15.35
CA PHE A 248 24.25 -1.91 16.17
C PHE A 248 23.02 -1.71 17.05
N PHE A 249 22.13 -2.69 17.14
CA PHE A 249 20.96 -2.60 18.01
C PHE A 249 21.29 -2.97 19.44
N LYS A 250 20.73 -2.23 20.39
CA LYS A 250 20.83 -2.57 21.81
C LYS A 250 19.68 -3.46 22.23
N THR A 251 19.99 -4.56 22.91
CA THR A 251 19.01 -5.51 23.46
C THR A 251 18.34 -4.99 24.73
N SER A 252 19.00 -4.10 25.47
CA SER A 252 18.43 -3.42 26.63
C SER A 252 19.07 -2.05 26.81
N PHE A 253 18.28 -1.11 27.32
CA PHE A 253 18.77 0.21 27.74
C PHE A 253 17.92 0.70 28.92
N LYS A 254 18.53 1.47 29.80
CA LYS A 254 17.80 2.18 30.85
C LYS A 254 17.45 3.56 30.34
N SER A 255 16.16 3.90 30.35
CA SER A 255 15.70 5.26 30.18
C SER A 255 15.11 5.77 31.49
N ARG A 256 15.37 7.03 31.82
CA ARG A 256 14.75 7.72 32.95
C ARG A 256 13.29 8.05 32.67
N LYS A 257 12.92 8.21 31.39
CA LYS A 257 11.58 8.59 30.93
C LYS A 257 11.23 7.85 29.65
N VAL A 258 10.04 7.27 29.60
CA VAL A 258 9.55 6.60 28.39
C VAL A 258 8.98 7.67 27.45
N PHE A 259 9.62 7.84 26.30
CA PHE A 259 9.16 8.73 25.24
C PHE A 259 8.36 7.93 24.21
N LYS A 260 7.09 8.28 24.03
CA LYS A 260 6.22 7.61 23.06
C LYS A 260 6.87 7.65 21.67
N GLY A 261 6.96 6.53 20.99
CA GLY A 261 7.51 6.44 19.63
C GLY A 261 9.04 6.40 19.56
N LEU A 262 9.75 6.50 20.68
CA LEU A 262 11.21 6.37 20.78
C LEU A 262 11.56 5.11 21.58
N ASN A 263 11.16 3.95 21.06
CA ASN A 263 11.22 2.68 21.80
C ASN A 263 12.50 1.88 21.52
N GLN A 264 13.29 2.31 20.54
CA GLN A 264 14.40 1.53 20.00
C GLN A 264 15.70 2.32 20.08
N VAL A 265 16.74 1.72 20.65
CA VAL A 265 18.06 2.37 20.80
C VAL A 265 19.11 1.61 20.01
N VAL A 266 19.94 2.36 19.31
CA VAL A 266 21.07 1.86 18.52
C VAL A 266 22.36 2.58 18.93
N SER A 267 23.50 1.90 18.75
CA SER A 267 24.80 2.56 18.69
C SER A 267 25.08 2.94 17.24
N HIS A 268 25.25 4.23 16.95
CA HIS A 268 25.56 4.74 15.62
C HIS A 268 26.74 5.70 15.66
N ASN A 269 27.84 5.35 14.97
CA ASN A 269 29.10 6.08 14.99
C ASN A 269 29.63 6.35 16.42
N GLY A 270 29.48 5.36 17.33
CA GLY A 270 29.94 5.46 18.71
C GLY A 270 29.01 6.22 19.67
N GLU A 271 27.91 6.80 19.17
CA GLU A 271 26.90 7.49 19.98
C GLU A 271 25.62 6.66 20.13
N GLU A 272 24.98 6.70 21.30
CA GLU A 272 23.63 6.12 21.48
C GLU A 272 22.55 7.05 20.89
N LYS A 273 21.66 6.48 20.07
CA LYS A 273 20.56 7.21 19.43
C LYS A 273 19.27 6.41 19.48
N TYR A 274 18.14 7.10 19.52
CA TYR A 274 16.84 6.49 19.25
C TYR A 274 16.69 6.25 17.76
N LEU A 275 16.42 5.02 17.33
CA LEU A 275 16.14 4.72 15.93
C LEU A 275 14.66 4.97 15.65
N VAL A 276 14.37 5.76 14.62
CA VAL A 276 13.00 5.92 14.10
C VAL A 276 12.98 5.67 12.61
N ASN A 277 12.16 4.70 12.19
CA ASN A 277 11.92 4.42 10.78
C ASN A 277 10.83 5.36 10.24
N LEU A 278 11.20 6.23 9.28
CA LEU A 278 10.28 7.09 8.53
C LEU A 278 10.22 6.76 7.03
N LEU A 279 10.67 5.56 6.61
CA LEU A 279 10.41 5.07 5.24
C LEU A 279 8.90 5.00 4.93
N ASP A 280 8.07 4.88 5.97
CA ASP A 280 6.60 4.91 5.91
C ASP A 280 5.96 6.30 6.09
N SER A 281 6.79 7.33 6.29
CA SER A 281 6.38 8.70 6.61
C SER A 281 5.21 8.76 7.60
N ASP A 282 5.24 7.92 8.63
CA ASP A 282 4.16 7.86 9.62
C ASP A 282 4.08 9.18 10.39
N LEU A 283 3.01 9.94 10.16
CA LEU A 283 2.80 11.26 10.76
C LEU A 283 2.66 11.18 12.29
N VAL A 284 2.23 10.03 12.83
CA VAL A 284 2.17 9.80 14.27
C VAL A 284 3.57 9.73 14.87
N LYS A 285 4.53 9.10 14.17
CA LYS A 285 5.93 9.06 14.62
C LYS A 285 6.56 10.46 14.59
N ILE A 286 6.30 11.23 13.53
CA ILE A 286 6.77 12.61 13.40
C ILE A 286 6.21 13.48 14.54
N TYR A 287 4.90 13.38 14.81
CA TYR A 287 4.27 14.06 15.94
C TYR A 287 4.95 13.71 17.28
N ASN A 288 5.27 12.44 17.50
CA ASN A 288 5.95 11.98 18.70
C ASN A 288 7.39 12.51 18.81
N ILE A 289 8.17 12.51 17.71
CA ILE A 289 9.53 13.07 17.68
C ILE A 289 9.50 14.55 18.05
N LYS A 290 8.58 15.36 17.49
CA LYS A 290 8.44 16.79 17.81
C LYS A 290 8.21 17.07 19.31
N ARG A 291 7.74 16.08 20.07
CA ARG A 291 7.51 16.21 21.52
C ARG A 291 8.75 15.90 22.36
N TYR A 292 9.78 15.31 21.77
CA TYR A 292 11.08 15.15 22.42
C TYR A 292 11.85 16.47 22.28
N ARG A 293 11.64 17.35 23.27
CA ARG A 293 12.12 18.74 23.23
C ARG A 293 13.59 18.84 23.68
N LYS A 294 14.17 20.03 23.54
CA LYS A 294 15.55 20.32 23.93
C LYS A 294 15.83 19.99 25.41
N GLU A 295 14.87 20.21 26.29
CA GLU A 295 14.99 19.93 27.72
C GLU A 295 15.08 18.43 27.99
N ASP A 296 14.20 17.64 27.35
CA ASP A 296 14.20 16.19 27.44
C ASP A 296 15.50 15.60 26.86
N PHE A 297 15.98 16.13 25.72
CA PHE A 297 17.28 15.77 25.16
C PHE A 297 18.44 16.13 26.08
N GLY A 298 18.43 17.30 26.72
CA GLY A 298 19.47 17.70 27.68
C GLY A 298 19.56 16.77 28.88
N MET A 299 18.45 16.13 29.28
CA MET A 299 18.40 15.16 30.37
C MET A 299 18.75 13.73 29.96
N ASP A 300 18.33 13.29 28.77
CA ASP A 300 18.51 11.92 28.29
C ASP A 300 19.80 11.71 27.48
N GLY A 301 20.26 12.74 26.76
CA GLY A 301 21.50 12.75 25.99
C GLY A 301 21.47 12.03 24.65
N ARG A 302 20.38 11.34 24.28
CA ARG A 302 20.29 10.58 23.02
C ARG A 302 19.66 11.39 21.91
N LYS A 303 20.33 11.45 20.75
CA LYS A 303 19.77 12.01 19.51
C LYS A 303 18.75 11.03 18.90
N VAL A 304 17.96 11.51 17.95
CA VAL A 304 17.07 10.66 17.12
C VAL A 304 17.75 10.39 15.79
N LEU A 305 17.96 9.12 15.44
CA LEU A 305 18.42 8.68 14.14
C LEU A 305 17.21 8.26 13.28
N VAL A 306 16.91 9.07 12.27
CA VAL A 306 15.80 8.86 11.34
C VAL A 306 16.27 8.08 10.12
N VAL A 307 15.63 6.95 9.83
CA VAL A 307 15.79 6.22 8.57
C VAL A 307 14.81 6.77 7.55
N THR A 308 15.31 7.26 6.41
CA THR A 308 14.51 7.86 5.33
C THR A 308 14.98 7.38 3.97
N GLU A 309 14.15 7.57 2.95
CA GLU A 309 14.54 7.46 1.54
C GLU A 309 15.12 8.80 1.06
N PRO A 310 16.17 8.82 0.21
CA PRO A 310 16.81 10.06 -0.25
C PRO A 310 15.85 11.13 -0.80
N ASN A 311 14.86 10.75 -1.60
CA ASN A 311 13.88 11.68 -2.18
C ASN A 311 12.86 12.19 -1.16
N LEU A 312 12.73 11.55 0.00
CA LEU A 312 11.87 11.98 1.10
C LEU A 312 12.60 12.80 2.16
N LYS A 313 13.94 12.77 2.16
CA LYS A 313 14.76 13.41 3.21
C LYS A 313 14.43 14.89 3.38
N ALA A 314 14.35 15.66 2.30
CA ALA A 314 14.04 17.09 2.38
C ALA A 314 12.65 17.34 3.02
N ILE A 315 11.68 16.47 2.74
CA ILE A 315 10.34 16.55 3.32
C ILE A 315 10.39 16.22 4.81
N HIS A 316 11.08 15.13 5.21
CA HIS A 316 11.21 14.76 6.62
C HIS A 316 12.01 15.79 7.43
N GLN A 317 13.05 16.38 6.84
CA GLN A 317 13.80 17.49 7.42
C GLN A 317 12.90 18.71 7.68
N ASN A 318 12.06 19.09 6.72
CA ASN A 318 11.08 20.16 6.91
C ASN A 318 10.08 19.81 8.03
N LEU A 319 9.55 18.58 8.03
CA LEU A 319 8.62 18.13 9.07
C LEU A 319 9.23 18.10 10.48
N LEU A 320 10.56 18.00 10.58
CA LEU A 320 11.30 17.93 11.84
C LEU A 320 12.18 19.18 12.10
N GLU A 321 11.94 20.28 11.39
CA GLU A 321 12.80 21.48 11.44
C GLU A 321 12.97 22.09 12.84
N SER A 322 11.97 21.87 13.71
CA SER A 322 11.96 22.31 15.11
C SER A 322 12.76 21.42 16.06
N VAL A 323 13.30 20.28 15.59
CA VAL A 323 14.00 19.28 16.40
C VAL A 323 15.48 19.23 15.99
N HIS A 324 16.34 19.89 16.77
CA HIS A 324 17.77 20.07 16.42
C HIS A 324 18.68 18.88 16.71
N HIS A 325 18.17 17.81 17.35
CA HIS A 325 18.94 16.63 17.73
C HIS A 325 18.53 15.41 16.90
N VAL A 326 18.35 15.61 15.60
CA VAL A 326 17.98 14.58 14.63
C VAL A 326 19.12 14.37 13.63
N ASP A 327 19.56 13.12 13.50
CA ASP A 327 20.44 12.66 12.43
C ASP A 327 19.64 11.85 11.42
N PHE A 328 20.05 11.86 10.16
CA PHE A 328 19.40 11.10 9.10
C PHE A 328 20.33 10.03 8.55
N ILE A 329 19.75 8.86 8.28
CA ILE A 329 20.36 7.80 7.51
C ILE A 329 19.46 7.46 6.34
N GLU A 330 20.07 7.36 5.16
CA GLU A 330 19.36 7.17 3.91
C GLU A 330 19.40 5.70 3.50
N VAL A 331 18.25 5.19 3.09
CA VAL A 331 18.07 3.86 2.50
C VAL A 331 17.27 4.01 1.21
N THR A 332 17.84 3.54 0.11
CA THR A 332 17.23 3.66 -1.22
C THR A 332 16.12 2.62 -1.44
N GLN A 333 15.16 2.95 -2.30
CA GLN A 333 14.14 1.99 -2.73
C GLN A 333 14.77 0.73 -3.37
N GLY A 334 15.89 0.89 -4.08
CA GLY A 334 16.63 -0.22 -4.69
C GLY A 334 17.12 -1.23 -3.66
N GLU A 335 17.66 -0.74 -2.54
CA GLU A 335 18.13 -1.60 -1.43
C GLU A 335 16.98 -2.31 -0.74
N ILE A 336 15.83 -1.65 -0.54
CA ILE A 336 14.62 -2.26 0.02
C ILE A 336 14.14 -3.40 -0.88
N LYS A 337 14.09 -3.17 -2.19
CA LYS A 337 13.68 -4.18 -3.17
C LYS A 337 14.65 -5.36 -3.22
N ALA A 338 15.94 -5.10 -3.15
CA ALA A 338 16.96 -6.16 -3.09
C ALA A 338 16.81 -7.01 -1.82
N ALA A 339 16.54 -6.37 -0.68
CA ALA A 339 16.29 -7.08 0.58
C ALA A 339 15.06 -7.99 0.50
N HIS A 340 13.97 -7.51 -0.10
CA HIS A 340 12.77 -8.32 -0.30
C HIS A 340 13.03 -9.58 -1.14
N ASN A 341 13.81 -9.45 -2.21
CA ASN A 341 14.13 -10.59 -3.08
C ASN A 341 15.01 -11.63 -2.37
N ASN A 342 15.96 -11.18 -1.54
CA ASN A 342 16.82 -12.09 -0.78
C ASN A 342 16.03 -12.85 0.29
N LEU A 343 15.10 -12.19 0.98
CA LEU A 343 14.22 -12.83 1.97
C LEU A 343 13.34 -13.92 1.35
N LYS A 344 12.94 -13.78 0.09
CA LYS A 344 12.17 -14.80 -0.66
C LYS A 344 12.98 -16.02 -1.08
N MET A 345 14.31 -15.95 -1.08
CA MET A 345 15.16 -17.10 -1.41
C MET A 345 15.57 -17.91 -0.17
N GLU A 346 15.41 -17.34 1.02
CA GLU A 346 15.75 -17.97 2.30
C GLU A 346 14.55 -18.71 2.94
N GLU A 347 13.32 -18.43 2.48
CA GLU A 347 12.07 -19.13 2.81
C GLU A 347 11.77 -20.20 1.75
#